data_AF-A0A656IIU2-F1
#
_entry.id   AF-A0A656IIU2-F1
#
_cell.length_a   1.000
_cell.length_b   1.000
_cell.length_c   1.000
_cell.angle_alpha   90.00
_cell.angle_beta   90.00
_cell.angle_gamma   90.00
#
_symmetry.space_group_name_H-M   'P 1'
#
loop_
_entity.id
_entity.type
_entity.pdbx_description
1 polymer ?
#
loop_
_entity_poly.entity_id
_entity_poly.type
_entity_poly.pdbx_seq_one_letter_code
_entity_poly.pdbx_strand_id
1 'polypeptide(L)'
;SRGALCPKGAGLLDYVHSEDRLRYPEYRAPGSDKWQRISWDDAFTRIAKLMKADRDANFIEKNEQGVTVNRWLSTGMLCASAASNETGMLTQKFARSLGMLAVDNQARV
;
A
#
# COMPACT_ATOMS: atom_id res chain seq x y z
N SER A 1 25.94 8.36 15.75
CA SER A 1 27.11 7.48 15.96
C SER A 1 28.43 8.21 16.25
N ARG A 2 28.49 9.57 16.26
CA ARG A 2 29.75 10.36 16.22
C ARG A 2 30.49 10.28 14.86
N GLY A 3 29.75 10.44 13.75
CA GLY A 3 30.30 10.47 12.39
C GLY A 3 30.47 9.10 11.70
N ALA A 4 30.41 8.00 12.46
CA ALA A 4 30.54 6.65 11.88
C ALA A 4 29.29 6.23 11.08
N LEU A 5 29.49 5.57 9.96
CA LEU A 5 28.44 4.89 9.19
C LEU A 5 28.84 3.42 9.03
N CYS A 6 27.91 2.51 9.31
CA CYS A 6 28.08 1.09 8.95
C CYS A 6 27.95 0.94 7.42
N PRO A 7 28.30 -0.21 6.81
CA PRO A 7 28.34 -0.33 5.34
C PRO A 7 27.00 -0.01 4.67
N LYS A 8 25.86 -0.33 5.31
CA LYS A 8 24.53 0.01 4.80
C LYS A 8 24.26 1.53 4.80
N GLY A 9 24.71 2.23 5.84
CA GLY A 9 24.56 3.67 5.95
C GLY A 9 25.53 4.43 5.03
N ALA A 10 26.76 3.93 4.88
CA ALA A 10 27.77 4.53 4.01
C ALA A 10 27.42 4.35 2.51
N GLY A 11 26.78 3.22 2.15
CA GLY A 11 26.33 2.92 0.79
C GLY A 11 24.99 3.52 0.37
N LEU A 12 24.44 4.49 1.13
CA LEU A 12 23.13 5.08 0.80
C LEU A 12 23.11 5.76 -0.58
N LEU A 13 24.25 6.29 -1.05
CA LEU A 13 24.34 6.92 -2.36
C LEU A 13 23.97 5.94 -3.49
N ASP A 14 24.47 4.71 -3.41
CA ASP A 14 24.22 3.67 -4.41
C ASP A 14 22.76 3.20 -4.39
N TYR A 15 22.15 3.12 -3.20
CA TYR A 15 20.73 2.82 -3.10
C TYR A 15 19.87 3.93 -3.71
N VAL A 16 20.20 5.20 -3.41
CA VAL A 16 19.49 6.34 -4.00
C VAL A 16 19.67 6.32 -5.52
N HIS A 17 20.88 6.18 -6.04
CA HIS A 17 21.13 6.23 -7.48
C HIS A 17 21.05 4.88 -8.19
N SER A 18 20.45 3.86 -7.58
CA SER A 18 20.32 2.54 -8.18
C SER A 18 19.61 2.61 -9.54
N GLU A 19 20.13 1.86 -10.51
CA GLU A 19 19.52 1.71 -11.84
C GLU A 19 18.13 1.06 -11.77
N ASP A 20 17.88 0.24 -10.73
CA ASP A 20 16.62 -0.46 -10.50
C ASP A 20 15.53 0.43 -9.88
N ARG A 21 15.80 1.73 -9.65
CA ARG A 21 14.81 2.64 -9.09
C ARG A 21 13.62 2.77 -10.04
N LEU A 22 12.42 2.49 -9.54
CA LEU A 22 11.17 2.69 -10.27
C LEU A 22 11.04 4.15 -10.75
N ARG A 23 10.77 4.33 -12.06
CA ARG A 23 10.68 5.65 -12.70
C ARG A 23 9.26 6.05 -13.09
N TYR A 24 8.37 5.10 -13.33
CA TYR A 24 7.02 5.33 -13.83
C TYR A 24 6.02 4.35 -13.22
N PRO A 25 4.71 4.68 -13.21
CA PRO A 25 3.67 3.69 -12.98
C PRO A 25 3.67 2.61 -14.07
N GLU A 26 3.57 1.36 -13.66
CA GLU A 26 3.58 0.19 -14.54
C GLU A 26 2.39 -0.72 -14.22
N TYR A 27 1.80 -1.32 -15.26
CA TYR A 27 0.66 -2.22 -15.17
C TYR A 27 0.99 -3.57 -15.80
N ARG A 28 0.61 -4.65 -15.13
CA ARG A 28 0.66 -6.01 -15.64
C ARG A 28 -0.77 -6.55 -15.77
N ALA A 29 -1.19 -6.81 -17.00
CA ALA A 29 -2.51 -7.37 -17.27
C ALA A 29 -2.62 -8.84 -16.77
N PRO A 30 -3.83 -9.32 -16.42
CA PRO A 30 -4.05 -10.74 -16.13
C PRO A 30 -3.53 -11.63 -17.27
N GLY A 31 -2.71 -12.63 -16.93
CA GLY A 31 -2.08 -13.53 -17.91
C GLY A 31 -0.88 -12.94 -18.67
N SER A 32 -0.52 -11.66 -18.47
CA SER A 32 0.67 -11.07 -19.08
C SER A 32 1.96 -11.52 -18.39
N ASP A 33 3.04 -11.61 -19.16
CA ASP A 33 4.42 -11.83 -18.72
C ASP A 33 5.26 -10.54 -18.63
N LYS A 34 4.71 -9.41 -19.09
CA LYS A 34 5.40 -8.11 -19.18
C LYS A 34 4.66 -6.98 -18.49
N TRP A 35 5.43 -5.98 -18.09
CA TRP A 35 4.96 -4.67 -17.61
C TRP A 35 4.71 -3.71 -18.77
N GLN A 36 3.70 -2.87 -18.62
CA GLN A 36 3.40 -1.76 -19.52
C GLN A 36 3.38 -0.46 -18.71
N ARG A 37 4.18 0.52 -19.13
CA ARG A 37 4.12 1.87 -18.56
C ARG A 37 2.75 2.51 -18.80
N ILE A 38 2.19 3.14 -17.76
CA ILE A 38 0.94 3.89 -17.80
C ILE A 38 1.10 5.28 -17.18
N SER A 39 0.09 6.14 -17.33
CA SER A 39 0.04 7.43 -16.63
C SER A 39 -0.35 7.26 -15.16
N TRP A 40 -0.09 8.30 -14.34
CA TRP A 40 -0.56 8.33 -12.95
C TRP A 40 -2.09 8.35 -12.86
N ASP A 41 -2.76 9.11 -13.73
CA ASP A 41 -4.23 9.18 -13.76
C ASP A 41 -4.87 7.84 -14.11
N ASP A 42 -4.29 7.11 -15.08
CA ASP A 42 -4.72 5.75 -15.40
C ASP A 42 -4.54 4.81 -14.22
N ALA A 43 -3.41 4.89 -13.51
CA ALA A 43 -3.14 4.06 -12.35
C ALA A 43 -4.16 4.31 -11.23
N PHE A 44 -4.38 5.57 -10.87
CA PHE A 44 -5.34 5.94 -9.83
C PHE A 44 -6.76 5.54 -10.19
N THR A 45 -7.19 5.80 -11.43
CA THR A 45 -8.55 5.47 -11.90
C THR A 45 -8.80 3.96 -11.86
N ARG A 46 -7.85 3.15 -12.33
CA ARG A 46 -7.97 1.69 -12.33
C ARG A 46 -8.01 1.12 -10.92
N ILE A 47 -7.10 1.56 -10.04
CA ILE A 47 -7.04 1.09 -8.65
C ILE A 47 -8.33 1.46 -7.91
N ALA A 48 -8.78 2.72 -8.02
CA ALA A 48 -10.01 3.18 -7.37
C ALA A 48 -11.25 2.41 -7.85
N LYS A 49 -11.36 2.11 -9.15
CA LYS A 49 -12.47 1.32 -9.71
C LYS A 49 -12.50 -0.09 -9.13
N LEU A 50 -11.36 -0.77 -9.05
CA LEU A 50 -11.25 -2.11 -8.48
C LEU A 50 -11.56 -2.11 -6.98
N MET A 51 -10.99 -1.18 -6.23
CA MET A 51 -11.26 -1.02 -4.80
C MET A 51 -12.73 -0.77 -4.51
N LYS A 52 -13.38 0.13 -5.25
CA LYS A 52 -14.79 0.44 -5.07
C LYS A 52 -15.67 -0.78 -5.37
N ALA A 53 -15.39 -1.48 -6.47
CA ALA A 53 -16.14 -2.67 -6.84
C ALA A 53 -16.05 -3.77 -5.77
N ASP A 54 -14.85 -4.06 -5.26
CA ASP A 54 -14.65 -5.05 -4.20
C ASP A 54 -15.27 -4.61 -2.87
N ARG A 55 -15.10 -3.35 -2.49
CA ARG A 55 -15.67 -2.82 -1.24
C ARG A 55 -17.19 -2.86 -1.27
N ASP A 56 -17.83 -2.37 -2.32
CA ASP A 56 -19.29 -2.36 -2.41
C ASP A 56 -19.88 -3.79 -2.37
N ALA A 57 -19.18 -4.77 -2.94
CA ALA A 57 -19.60 -6.17 -2.91
C ALA A 57 -19.42 -6.85 -1.55
N ASN A 58 -18.39 -6.46 -0.78
CA ASN A 58 -17.93 -7.22 0.38
C ASN A 58 -17.92 -6.43 1.71
N PHE A 59 -18.45 -5.20 1.73
CA PHE A 59 -18.50 -4.40 2.95
C PHE A 59 -19.51 -4.96 3.96
N ILE A 60 -19.07 -5.11 5.21
CA ILE A 60 -19.88 -5.63 6.30
C ILE A 60 -20.31 -4.44 7.16
N GLU A 61 -21.55 -3.99 6.96
CA GLU A 61 -22.13 -2.92 7.79
C GLU A 61 -22.43 -3.43 9.20
N LYS A 62 -23.12 -4.58 9.32
CA LYS A 62 -23.50 -5.22 10.58
C LYS A 62 -23.00 -6.65 10.65
N ASN A 63 -22.67 -7.11 11.86
CA ASN A 63 -22.35 -8.51 12.11
C ASN A 63 -23.63 -9.36 12.29
N GLU A 64 -23.47 -10.66 12.50
CA GLU A 64 -24.57 -11.63 12.71
C GLU A 64 -25.45 -11.29 13.92
N GLN A 65 -24.91 -10.56 14.91
CA GLN A 65 -25.64 -10.09 16.09
C GLN A 65 -26.33 -8.74 15.86
N GLY A 66 -26.30 -8.19 14.65
CA GLY A 66 -26.92 -6.91 14.30
C GLY A 66 -26.14 -5.66 14.74
N VAL A 67 -24.93 -5.83 15.31
CA VAL A 67 -24.07 -4.72 15.74
C VAL A 67 -23.38 -4.11 14.53
N THR A 68 -23.42 -2.78 14.42
CA THR A 68 -22.68 -2.05 13.38
C THR A 68 -21.17 -2.21 13.57
N VAL A 69 -20.50 -2.71 12.55
CA VAL A 69 -19.05 -2.97 12.54
C VAL A 69 -18.30 -2.26 11.41
N ASN A 70 -18.99 -1.84 10.34
CA ASN A 70 -18.44 -1.03 9.24
C ASN A 70 -17.04 -1.45 8.79
N ARG A 71 -16.87 -2.73 8.44
CA ARG A 71 -15.56 -3.34 8.15
C ARG A 71 -15.50 -3.94 6.75
N TRP A 72 -14.31 -3.87 6.15
CA TRP A 72 -13.97 -4.43 4.85
C TRP A 72 -12.81 -5.42 5.02
N LEU A 73 -13.02 -6.68 4.62
CA LEU A 73 -12.11 -7.79 4.91
C LEU A 73 -11.53 -8.49 3.67
N SER A 74 -12.08 -8.25 2.47
CA SER A 74 -11.62 -8.87 1.22
C SER A 74 -10.38 -8.20 0.61
N THR A 75 -10.05 -6.98 1.05
CA THR A 75 -8.82 -6.26 0.69
C THR A 75 -8.05 -5.89 1.96
N GLY A 76 -6.73 -6.14 1.96
CA GLY A 76 -5.82 -5.81 3.06
C GLY A 76 -4.63 -4.96 2.62
N MET A 77 -3.84 -4.49 3.58
CA MET A 77 -2.66 -3.64 3.34
C MET A 77 -1.45 -4.08 4.19
N LEU A 78 -0.28 -4.08 3.57
CA LEU A 78 1.01 -4.12 4.25
C LEU A 78 1.62 -2.71 4.22
N CYS A 79 1.94 -2.18 5.39
CA CYS A 79 2.38 -0.82 5.63
C CYS A 79 3.90 -0.75 5.80
N ALA A 80 4.52 0.35 5.36
CA ALA A 80 5.96 0.49 5.33
C ALA A 80 6.54 1.12 6.61
N SER A 81 7.13 0.33 7.51
CA SER A 81 7.89 0.84 8.68
C SER A 81 9.10 1.71 8.30
N ALA A 82 9.57 1.62 7.05
CA ALA A 82 10.69 2.41 6.54
C ALA A 82 10.28 3.79 5.99
N ALA A 83 8.97 4.08 5.91
CA ALA A 83 8.46 5.40 5.55
C ALA A 83 8.35 6.30 6.80
N SER A 84 8.03 7.58 6.59
CA SER A 84 7.89 8.54 7.70
C SER A 84 6.65 8.30 8.55
N ASN A 85 6.63 8.87 9.76
CA ASN A 85 5.46 8.81 10.65
C ASN A 85 4.22 9.48 10.04
N GLU A 86 4.40 10.56 9.30
CA GLU A 86 3.31 11.28 8.61
C GLU A 86 2.70 10.38 7.54
N THR A 87 3.53 9.65 6.78
CA THR A 87 3.06 8.64 5.83
C THR A 87 2.30 7.53 6.54
N GLY A 88 2.79 7.10 7.71
CA GLY A 88 2.09 6.15 8.57
C GLY A 88 0.70 6.64 9.01
N MET A 89 0.59 7.90 9.43
CA MET A 89 -0.69 8.51 9.81
C MET A 89 -1.65 8.64 8.63
N LEU A 90 -1.16 9.04 7.45
CA LEU A 90 -1.97 9.07 6.23
C LEU A 90 -2.47 7.67 5.87
N THR A 91 -1.61 6.66 5.97
CA THR A 91 -1.95 5.26 5.69
C THR A 91 -3.00 4.74 6.67
N GLN A 92 -2.89 5.07 7.96
CA GLN A 92 -3.89 4.73 8.96
C GLN A 92 -5.24 5.35 8.63
N LYS A 93 -5.28 6.66 8.32
CA LYS A 93 -6.53 7.34 7.95
C LYS A 93 -7.13 6.76 6.67
N PHE A 94 -6.31 6.49 5.66
CA PHE A 94 -6.73 5.86 4.41
C PHE A 94 -7.35 4.48 4.66
N ALA A 95 -6.63 3.56 5.30
CA ALA A 95 -7.08 2.19 5.50
C ALA A 95 -8.34 2.11 6.40
N ARG A 96 -8.35 2.86 7.51
CA ARG A 96 -9.45 2.79 8.49
C ARG A 96 -10.71 3.50 8.01
N SER A 97 -10.59 4.60 7.25
CA SER A 97 -11.78 5.25 6.64
C SER A 97 -12.46 4.36 5.60
N LEU A 98 -11.72 3.47 4.95
CA LEU A 98 -12.26 2.45 4.05
C LEU A 98 -12.84 1.23 4.79
N GLY A 99 -12.62 1.12 6.10
CA GLY A 99 -13.08 0.01 6.94
C GLY A 99 -12.13 -1.20 7.01
N MET A 100 -10.90 -1.09 6.50
CA MET A 100 -9.97 -2.23 6.46
C MET A 100 -9.53 -2.65 7.87
N LEU A 101 -9.53 -3.96 8.14
CA LEU A 101 -8.98 -4.54 9.39
C LEU A 101 -7.69 -5.34 9.18
N ALA A 102 -7.52 -5.97 8.01
CA ALA A 102 -6.30 -6.66 7.61
C ALA A 102 -5.20 -5.65 7.23
N VAL A 103 -4.60 -5.01 8.24
CA VAL A 103 -3.61 -3.93 8.09
C VAL A 103 -2.47 -4.17 9.06
N ASP A 104 -1.28 -4.44 8.52
CA ASP A 104 -0.07 -4.76 9.29
C ASP A 104 1.17 -4.02 8.79
N ASN A 105 2.22 -4.01 9.58
CA ASN A 105 3.58 -3.63 9.19
C ASN A 105 4.60 -4.66 9.71
N GLN A 106 5.88 -4.41 9.48
CA GLN A 106 7.00 -5.28 9.86
C GLN A 106 7.10 -5.58 11.37
N ALA A 107 6.33 -4.90 12.23
CA ALA A 107 6.27 -5.27 13.65
C ALA A 107 5.68 -6.66 13.89
N ARG A 108 4.87 -7.18 12.94
CA ARG A 108 4.21 -8.49 13.04
C ARG A 108 4.59 -9.47 11.92
N VAL A 109 4.86 -8.97 10.72
CA VAL A 109 5.16 -9.78 9.50
C VAL A 109 6.52 -10.46 9.61
#